data_AF-A0A7W2U559-F1
#
_entry.id   AF-A0A7W2U559-F1
#
_cell.length_a   1.000
_cell.length_b   1.000
_cell.length_c   1.000
_cell.angle_alpha   90.00
_cell.angle_beta   90.00
_cell.angle_gamma   90.00
#
_symmetry.space_group_name_H-M   'P 1'
#
loop_
_entity.id
_entity.type
_entity.pdbx_description
1 polymer ?
#
loop_
_entity_poly.entity_id
_entity_poly.type
_entity_poly.pdbx_seq_one_letter_code
_entity_poly.pdbx_strand_id
1 'polypeptide(L)'
;MVLTKAIASNSNLTSITHNVTSSYAIVDTGQRLAYSNNDVISLPTASEKFFGQDASFIINAPSYTDNRDGTITDNITGLTWQKEMGDKLTFEAAKKQVQEIRLAGYSDWRLPTIKELYSLIQFSGSVKGDKALYPFIDTTYFNQPIGDTHSGEREIDAQTWSSTEYVGKTMSNDDTVFGVNFVDGRIKGYPKYNPRTNDANKMYFRLVRGNTDYGKNNFVDNGDGTVSDHATELMWQQVDSNNGLNWQAALQHAQQSTLGGYNDWRLPNAKELQSIVDYTRSPETSNSAAIDPIFKVSLIENEGGEQDYPYYWSSTTHLDGPVPEAGAVYIAFGKALGEMRGKTMDVHGAGAQRSDPKTGEPMSRGPQGDMIRVENYVRLVRGGNVNIATGELTELRSEYGEISLVQKNSPEINAFEAKSTSNKFINRFDKNSDGKVELSEFKAGKQRFSHFDKNNDGYISPDEAPSGPPKKSR
;
A
#
# COMPACT_ATOMS: atom_id res chain seq x y z
N MET A 1 -6.88 -55.74 -5.11
CA MET A 1 -6.09 -55.42 -6.32
C MET A 1 -6.47 -54.00 -6.72
N VAL A 2 -5.62 -53.05 -6.32
CA VAL A 2 -5.82 -51.61 -6.46
C VAL A 2 -5.45 -51.24 -7.89
N LEU A 3 -6.36 -50.60 -8.63
CA LEU A 3 -6.09 -50.05 -9.96
C LEU A 3 -5.66 -48.59 -9.80
N THR A 4 -4.44 -48.32 -10.26
CA THR A 4 -3.79 -47.01 -10.27
C THR A 4 -3.56 -46.57 -11.72
N LYS A 5 -3.59 -45.24 -11.93
CA LYS A 5 -3.08 -44.45 -13.09
C LYS A 5 -3.93 -44.52 -14.37
N ALA A 6 -4.12 -43.43 -15.13
CA ALA A 6 -3.38 -42.17 -15.22
C ALA A 6 -4.31 -41.00 -15.56
N ILE A 7 -4.08 -39.82 -14.98
CA ILE A 7 -4.61 -38.55 -15.46
C ILE A 7 -3.45 -37.83 -16.13
N ALA A 8 -3.64 -37.46 -17.39
CA ALA A 8 -2.66 -36.77 -18.23
C ALA A 8 -2.45 -35.33 -17.73
N SER A 9 -1.18 -34.98 -17.54
CA SER A 9 -0.71 -33.61 -17.31
C SER A 9 -0.67 -32.85 -18.63
N ASN A 10 -1.45 -31.78 -18.75
CA ASN A 10 -1.23 -30.72 -19.73
C ASN A 10 -1.37 -29.37 -19.03
N SER A 11 -0.26 -28.88 -18.48
CA SER A 11 -0.10 -27.49 -18.05
C SER A 11 0.88 -26.82 -19.02
N ASN A 12 0.36 -26.25 -20.11
CA ASN A 12 1.08 -25.25 -20.87
C ASN A 12 1.06 -23.95 -20.07
N LEU A 13 2.04 -23.76 -19.19
CA LEU A 13 2.40 -22.45 -18.64
C LEU A 13 3.21 -21.73 -19.72
N THR A 14 2.53 -20.99 -20.60
CA THR A 14 3.18 -19.94 -21.40
C THR A 14 3.62 -18.85 -20.44
N SER A 15 4.93 -18.69 -20.24
CA SER A 15 5.49 -17.53 -19.57
C SER A 15 5.14 -16.29 -20.39
N ILE A 16 4.23 -15.47 -19.89
CA ILE A 16 4.02 -14.13 -20.43
C ILE A 16 5.26 -13.33 -19.99
N THR A 17 6.22 -13.18 -20.90
CA THR A 17 7.25 -12.16 -20.76
C THR A 17 6.56 -10.81 -20.91
N HIS A 18 6.28 -10.14 -19.79
CA HIS A 18 5.87 -8.74 -19.80
C HIS A 18 7.06 -7.91 -20.29
N ASN A 19 7.10 -7.61 -21.59
CA ASN A 19 7.93 -6.52 -22.08
C ASN A 19 7.34 -5.23 -21.49
N VAL A 20 8.00 -4.66 -20.50
CA VAL A 20 7.66 -3.33 -19.97
C VAL A 20 7.95 -2.32 -21.09
N THR A 21 6.94 -1.97 -21.89
CA THR A 21 7.05 -1.01 -22.99
C THR A 21 6.97 0.45 -22.52
N SER A 22 6.32 0.67 -21.37
CA SER A 22 6.06 1.99 -20.79
C SER A 22 7.05 2.30 -19.66
N SER A 23 7.64 3.50 -19.66
CA SER A 23 8.56 3.95 -18.60
C SER A 23 7.84 4.21 -17.27
N TYR A 24 6.51 4.39 -17.31
CA TYR A 24 5.67 4.64 -16.15
C TYR A 24 4.40 3.77 -16.19
N ALA A 25 4.56 2.44 -16.20
CA ALA A 25 3.45 1.51 -16.18
C ALA A 25 2.72 1.53 -14.82
N ILE A 26 1.50 2.07 -14.79
CA ILE A 26 0.73 2.24 -13.56
C ILE A 26 0.19 0.89 -13.09
N VAL A 27 0.59 0.47 -11.89
CA VAL A 27 0.07 -0.74 -11.24
C VAL A 27 -1.41 -0.57 -10.92
N ASP A 28 -2.20 -1.63 -11.07
CA ASP A 28 -3.60 -1.69 -10.68
C ASP A 28 -3.77 -1.52 -9.15
N THR A 29 -4.95 -1.07 -8.70
CA THR A 29 -5.23 -0.83 -7.27
C THR A 29 -5.49 -2.11 -6.48
N GLY A 30 -5.75 -3.23 -7.16
CA GLY A 30 -6.11 -4.50 -6.54
C GLY A 30 -7.56 -4.59 -6.04
N GLN A 31 -8.39 -3.56 -6.26
CA GLN A 31 -9.80 -3.59 -5.92
C GLN A 31 -10.59 -4.40 -6.96
N ARG A 32 -11.29 -5.44 -6.51
CA ARG A 32 -12.06 -6.39 -7.34
C ARG A 32 -13.51 -6.53 -6.89
N LEU A 33 -13.84 -6.09 -5.68
CA LEU A 33 -15.23 -5.97 -5.24
C LEU A 33 -15.84 -4.67 -5.78
N ALA A 34 -17.11 -4.73 -6.17
CA ALA A 34 -17.88 -3.57 -6.57
C ALA A 34 -18.66 -3.01 -5.39
N TYR A 35 -18.86 -1.70 -5.40
CA TYR A 35 -19.48 -0.97 -4.31
C TYR A 35 -20.58 -0.03 -4.81
N SER A 36 -21.62 0.10 -4.00
CA SER A 36 -22.58 1.20 -4.11
C SER A 36 -22.10 2.40 -3.28
N ASN A 37 -23.03 3.24 -2.82
CA ASN A 37 -22.72 4.34 -1.91
C ASN A 37 -22.30 3.89 -0.50
N ASN A 38 -22.64 2.67 -0.09
CA ASN A 38 -22.46 2.22 1.30
C ASN A 38 -22.50 0.70 1.50
N ASP A 39 -22.45 -0.09 0.43
CA ASP A 39 -22.52 -1.55 0.51
C ASP A 39 -21.73 -2.20 -0.64
N VAL A 40 -21.32 -3.45 -0.43
CA VAL A 40 -20.79 -4.33 -1.47
C VAL A 40 -21.92 -4.74 -2.39
N ILE A 41 -21.68 -4.71 -3.70
CA ILE A 41 -22.65 -5.13 -4.72
C ILE A 41 -22.02 -6.11 -5.69
N SER A 42 -22.85 -6.85 -6.42
CA SER A 42 -22.39 -7.58 -7.60
C SER A 42 -21.81 -6.61 -8.64
N LEU A 43 -20.85 -7.07 -9.43
CA LEU A 43 -20.24 -6.26 -10.48
C LEU A 43 -21.31 -5.73 -11.45
N PRO A 44 -21.53 -4.40 -11.52
CA PRO A 44 -22.56 -3.84 -12.38
C PRO A 44 -22.20 -4.00 -13.86
N THR A 45 -23.22 -4.11 -14.70
CA THR A 45 -23.14 -4.08 -16.16
C THR A 45 -23.25 -2.66 -16.69
N ALA A 46 -22.91 -2.43 -17.97
CA ALA A 46 -22.85 -1.10 -18.57
C ALA A 46 -24.14 -0.25 -18.47
N SER A 47 -25.30 -0.87 -18.33
CA SER A 47 -26.59 -0.18 -18.16
C SER A 47 -26.97 0.11 -16.71
N GLU A 48 -26.21 -0.40 -15.75
CA GLU A 48 -26.53 -0.31 -14.32
C GLU A 48 -25.81 0.85 -13.63
N LYS A 49 -26.38 1.29 -12.51
CA LYS A 49 -25.72 2.29 -11.65
C LYS A 49 -24.40 1.72 -11.14
N PHE A 50 -23.44 2.62 -10.90
CA PHE A 50 -22.10 2.29 -10.41
C PHE A 50 -21.23 1.47 -11.38
N PHE A 51 -21.64 1.30 -12.64
CA PHE A 51 -20.73 0.81 -13.68
C PHE A 51 -19.61 1.82 -13.96
N GLY A 52 -18.44 1.31 -14.32
CA GLY A 52 -17.26 2.12 -14.59
C GLY A 52 -16.46 2.48 -13.33
N GLN A 53 -16.75 1.82 -12.21
CA GLN A 53 -15.94 1.91 -10.99
C GLN A 53 -14.65 1.08 -11.13
N ASP A 54 -13.75 1.15 -10.15
CA ASP A 54 -12.42 0.51 -10.22
C ASP A 54 -12.50 -0.98 -10.57
N ALA A 55 -13.33 -1.75 -9.86
CA ALA A 55 -13.52 -3.18 -10.10
C ALA A 55 -14.08 -3.53 -11.51
N SER A 56 -14.59 -2.56 -12.28
CA SER A 56 -15.01 -2.77 -13.67
C SER A 56 -13.83 -2.95 -14.62
N PHE A 57 -12.62 -2.53 -14.23
CA PHE A 57 -11.45 -2.48 -15.08
C PHE A 57 -10.25 -3.17 -14.43
N ILE A 58 -9.55 -3.98 -15.21
CA ILE A 58 -8.30 -4.62 -14.82
C ILE A 58 -7.20 -4.10 -15.75
N ILE A 59 -6.22 -3.42 -15.18
CA ILE A 59 -5.05 -2.92 -15.93
C ILE A 59 -3.83 -3.81 -15.65
N ASN A 60 -2.74 -3.23 -15.15
CA ASN A 60 -1.52 -3.94 -14.79
C ASN A 60 -1.65 -4.55 -13.39
N ALA A 61 -2.25 -5.74 -13.27
CA ALA A 61 -2.38 -6.45 -12.00
C ALA A 61 -1.02 -6.53 -11.26
N PRO A 62 -0.98 -6.29 -9.94
CA PRO A 62 0.28 -6.28 -9.18
C PRO A 62 1.03 -7.60 -9.36
N SER A 63 2.33 -7.52 -9.64
CA SER A 63 3.17 -8.68 -9.87
C SER A 63 4.53 -8.46 -9.25
N TYR A 64 4.88 -9.32 -8.29
CA TYR A 64 6.11 -9.21 -7.52
C TYR A 64 6.93 -10.49 -7.60
N THR A 65 8.24 -10.38 -7.41
CA THR A 65 9.16 -11.50 -7.28
C THR A 65 10.02 -11.29 -6.04
N ASP A 66 9.93 -12.23 -5.10
CA ASP A 66 10.85 -12.29 -3.96
C ASP A 66 12.19 -12.85 -4.43
N ASN A 67 13.22 -12.02 -4.41
CA ASN A 67 14.57 -12.40 -4.86
C ASN A 67 15.32 -13.26 -3.83
N ARG A 68 14.73 -13.50 -2.65
CA ARG A 68 15.27 -14.31 -1.55
C ARG A 68 16.59 -13.79 -0.97
N ASP A 69 16.82 -12.49 -1.09
CA ASP A 69 18.01 -11.77 -0.61
C ASP A 69 17.64 -10.50 0.19
N GLY A 70 16.39 -10.41 0.62
CA GLY A 70 15.83 -9.22 1.28
C GLY A 70 15.27 -8.17 0.33
N THR A 71 15.20 -8.45 -0.98
CA THR A 71 14.64 -7.55 -1.99
C THR A 71 13.45 -8.15 -2.74
N ILE A 72 12.53 -7.28 -3.16
CA ILE A 72 11.34 -7.61 -3.95
C ILE A 72 11.39 -6.86 -5.28
N THR A 73 11.35 -7.58 -6.39
CA THR A 73 11.19 -6.97 -7.72
C THR A 73 9.72 -6.75 -8.01
N ASP A 74 9.35 -5.54 -8.42
CA ASP A 74 8.04 -5.22 -8.99
C ASP A 74 8.13 -5.35 -10.52
N ASN A 75 7.48 -6.38 -11.04
CA ASN A 75 7.54 -6.75 -12.45
C ASN A 75 6.75 -5.81 -13.37
N ILE A 76 5.89 -4.94 -12.80
CA ILE A 76 5.13 -3.95 -13.55
C ILE A 76 5.94 -2.65 -13.67
N THR A 77 6.46 -2.16 -12.54
CA THR A 77 7.12 -0.85 -12.50
C THR A 77 8.60 -0.91 -12.88
N GLY A 78 9.22 -2.09 -12.85
CA GLY A 78 10.66 -2.26 -13.02
C GLY A 78 11.47 -1.72 -11.83
N LEU A 79 10.81 -1.49 -10.69
CA LEU A 79 11.44 -1.11 -9.44
C LEU A 79 11.84 -2.36 -8.64
N THR A 80 12.89 -2.23 -7.83
CA THR A 80 13.25 -3.22 -6.82
C THR A 80 13.23 -2.56 -5.45
N TRP A 81 12.57 -3.23 -4.50
CA TRP A 81 12.24 -2.71 -3.19
C TRP A 81 12.97 -3.49 -2.10
N GLN A 82 13.34 -2.81 -1.02
CA GLN A 82 13.67 -3.45 0.23
C GLN A 82 12.43 -4.12 0.83
N LYS A 83 12.57 -5.37 1.31
CA LYS A 83 11.48 -6.15 1.91
C LYS A 83 11.09 -5.69 3.33
N GLU A 84 12.07 -5.45 4.20
CA GLU A 84 11.90 -5.05 5.61
C GLU A 84 12.20 -3.55 5.83
N MET A 85 11.37 -2.81 6.57
CA MET A 85 11.57 -1.36 6.77
C MET A 85 12.49 -0.99 7.96
N GLY A 86 12.62 -1.89 8.95
CA GLY A 86 13.33 -1.60 10.19
C GLY A 86 12.62 -0.56 11.08
N ASP A 87 13.39 0.09 11.97
CA ASP A 87 12.87 1.09 12.91
C ASP A 87 12.56 2.44 12.25
N LYS A 88 11.68 3.22 12.88
CA LYS A 88 11.36 4.58 12.44
C LYS A 88 12.56 5.51 12.55
N LEU A 89 12.75 6.34 11.52
CA LEU A 89 13.81 7.35 11.44
C LEU A 89 13.25 8.74 11.20
N THR A 90 14.03 9.75 11.59
CA THR A 90 13.80 11.11 11.13
C THR A 90 14.09 11.21 9.63
N PHE A 91 13.50 12.18 8.96
CA PHE A 91 13.69 12.35 7.52
C PHE A 91 15.17 12.50 7.13
N GLU A 92 15.92 13.33 7.86
CA GLU A 92 17.36 13.53 7.62
C GLU A 92 18.19 12.27 7.95
N ALA A 93 17.81 11.50 8.98
CA ALA A 93 18.49 10.24 9.28
C ALA A 93 18.24 9.20 8.18
N ALA A 94 17.02 9.11 7.63
CA ALA A 94 16.71 8.22 6.51
C ALA A 94 17.50 8.59 5.24
N LYS A 95 17.63 9.89 4.93
CA LYS A 95 18.46 10.40 3.82
C LYS A 95 19.95 10.07 3.99
N LYS A 96 20.45 10.06 5.22
CA LYS A 96 21.83 9.64 5.49
C LYS A 96 21.98 8.12 5.36
N GLN A 97 21.09 7.35 5.98
CA GLN A 97 21.17 5.88 5.99
C GLN A 97 21.16 5.28 4.59
N VAL A 98 20.39 5.84 3.66
CA VAL A 98 20.33 5.31 2.28
C VAL A 98 21.66 5.43 1.52
N GLN A 99 22.55 6.36 1.90
CA GLN A 99 23.88 6.49 1.27
C GLN A 99 24.85 5.39 1.74
N GLU A 100 24.65 4.90 2.96
CA GLU A 100 25.55 3.94 3.63
C GLU A 100 25.10 2.49 3.39
N ILE A 101 23.81 2.26 3.18
CA ILE A 101 23.25 0.92 3.10
C ILE A 101 23.78 0.12 1.91
N ARG A 102 24.04 -1.16 2.16
CA ARG A 102 24.33 -2.18 1.15
C ARG A 102 23.40 -3.36 1.40
N LEU A 103 22.40 -3.50 0.54
CA LEU A 103 21.41 -4.58 0.61
C LEU A 103 21.47 -5.38 -0.69
N ALA A 104 21.51 -6.71 -0.56
CA ALA A 104 21.68 -7.65 -1.67
C ALA A 104 22.90 -7.34 -2.58
N GLY A 105 23.96 -6.77 -2.01
CA GLY A 105 25.17 -6.38 -2.76
C GLY A 105 25.05 -5.06 -3.55
N TYR A 106 23.91 -4.37 -3.49
CA TYR A 106 23.68 -3.12 -4.22
C TYR A 106 23.92 -1.88 -3.34
N SER A 107 24.35 -0.79 -3.99
CA SER A 107 24.65 0.51 -3.37
C SER A 107 23.91 1.70 -3.98
N ASP A 108 23.08 1.46 -4.98
CA ASP A 108 22.29 2.45 -5.74
C ASP A 108 20.88 2.61 -5.15
N TRP A 109 20.70 2.26 -3.88
CA TRP A 109 19.45 2.47 -3.15
C TRP A 109 19.16 3.95 -2.98
N ARG A 110 17.87 4.31 -2.98
CA ARG A 110 17.37 5.66 -2.72
C ARG A 110 16.07 5.63 -1.93
N LEU A 111 15.72 6.77 -1.33
CA LEU A 111 14.36 6.97 -0.84
C LEU A 111 13.41 7.07 -2.04
N PRO A 112 12.26 6.38 -2.00
CA PRO A 112 11.27 6.41 -3.06
C PRO A 112 10.56 7.76 -3.09
N THR A 113 10.24 8.24 -4.29
CA THR A 113 9.29 9.33 -4.48
C THR A 113 7.89 8.90 -4.02
N ILE A 114 6.98 9.86 -3.82
CA ILE A 114 5.62 9.54 -3.41
C ILE A 114 4.88 8.72 -4.47
N LYS A 115 5.13 8.98 -5.78
CA LYS A 115 4.57 8.19 -6.89
C LYS A 115 5.04 6.73 -6.86
N GLU A 116 6.30 6.50 -6.49
CA GLU A 116 6.83 5.13 -6.35
C GLU A 116 6.26 4.43 -5.12
N LEU A 117 6.24 5.06 -3.94
CA LEU A 117 5.63 4.43 -2.75
C LEU A 117 4.16 4.09 -3.00
N TYR A 118 3.44 4.99 -3.66
CA TYR A 118 2.04 4.79 -3.95
C TYR A 118 1.78 3.66 -4.96
N SER A 119 2.77 3.23 -5.76
CA SER A 119 2.62 2.06 -6.63
C SER A 119 2.34 0.77 -5.85
N LEU A 120 2.84 0.68 -4.61
CA LEU A 120 2.68 -0.47 -3.73
C LEU A 120 1.31 -0.57 -3.07
N ILE A 121 0.50 0.50 -3.07
CA ILE A 121 -0.77 0.52 -2.33
C ILE A 121 -1.76 -0.50 -2.91
N GLN A 122 -2.49 -1.22 -2.06
CA GLN A 122 -3.57 -2.14 -2.42
C GLN A 122 -4.88 -1.66 -1.80
N PHE A 123 -5.84 -1.22 -2.61
CA PHE A 123 -7.14 -0.73 -2.14
C PHE A 123 -8.15 -1.83 -1.78
N SER A 124 -7.67 -3.07 -1.70
CA SER A 124 -8.33 -4.16 -0.96
C SER A 124 -8.05 -4.11 0.55
N GLY A 125 -7.10 -3.28 1.02
CA GLY A 125 -6.86 -3.03 2.44
C GLY A 125 -8.06 -2.36 3.13
N SER A 126 -8.13 -2.45 4.46
CA SER A 126 -9.13 -1.72 5.24
C SER A 126 -8.72 -1.48 6.69
N VAL A 127 -9.31 -0.42 7.26
CA VAL A 127 -9.04 0.05 8.62
C VAL A 127 -10.36 0.38 9.32
N LYS A 128 -10.40 0.24 10.65
CA LYS A 128 -11.57 0.65 11.46
C LYS A 128 -11.13 1.60 12.57
N GLY A 129 -11.13 2.89 12.27
CA GLY A 129 -10.60 3.90 13.18
C GLY A 129 -9.09 3.72 13.34
N ASP A 130 -8.63 3.51 14.57
CA ASP A 130 -7.21 3.29 14.87
C ASP A 130 -6.78 1.81 14.75
N LYS A 131 -7.72 0.90 14.46
CA LYS A 131 -7.47 -0.55 14.35
C LYS A 131 -7.16 -0.96 12.91
N ALA A 132 -5.97 -1.53 12.72
CA ALA A 132 -5.52 -2.11 11.47
C ALA A 132 -6.21 -3.47 11.24
N LEU A 133 -6.94 -3.62 10.13
CA LEU A 133 -7.61 -4.89 9.80
C LEU A 133 -6.87 -5.63 8.69
N TYR A 134 -6.84 -5.03 7.50
CA TYR A 134 -6.16 -5.58 6.33
C TYR A 134 -5.18 -4.53 5.78
N PRO A 135 -3.92 -4.88 5.55
CA PRO A 135 -2.91 -3.97 5.02
C PRO A 135 -3.30 -3.47 3.63
N PHE A 136 -3.01 -2.20 3.35
CA PHE A 136 -3.08 -1.63 2.01
C PHE A 136 -1.79 -1.93 1.21
N ILE A 137 -1.19 -3.11 1.41
CA ILE A 137 0.02 -3.58 0.74
C ILE A 137 0.04 -5.11 0.73
N ASP A 138 0.65 -5.72 -0.29
CA ASP A 138 0.74 -7.18 -0.41
C ASP A 138 1.77 -7.74 0.59
N THR A 139 1.27 -8.31 1.69
CA THR A 139 2.10 -8.84 2.77
C THR A 139 2.70 -10.21 2.51
N THR A 140 2.39 -10.82 1.35
CA THR A 140 3.14 -11.97 0.85
C THR A 140 4.58 -11.56 0.51
N TYR A 141 4.76 -10.33 0.03
CA TYR A 141 6.05 -9.81 -0.43
C TYR A 141 6.64 -8.78 0.51
N PHE A 142 5.82 -7.92 1.13
CA PHE A 142 6.29 -6.80 1.93
C PHE A 142 5.95 -6.95 3.40
N ASN A 143 6.97 -6.81 4.26
CA ASN A 143 6.72 -6.69 5.69
C ASN A 143 6.37 -5.25 6.00
N GLN A 144 5.14 -5.04 6.47
CA GLN A 144 4.61 -3.74 6.83
C GLN A 144 4.36 -3.68 8.34
N PRO A 145 5.22 -2.99 9.10
CA PRO A 145 4.98 -2.80 10.53
C PRO A 145 3.82 -1.82 10.77
N ILE A 146 3.21 -1.95 11.95
CA ILE A 146 2.20 -1.04 12.51
C ILE A 146 2.84 -0.14 13.58
N GLY A 147 2.10 0.82 14.15
CA GLY A 147 2.58 1.60 15.30
C GLY A 147 2.66 0.77 16.58
N ASP A 148 3.61 1.09 17.46
CA ASP A 148 3.84 0.36 18.71
C ASP A 148 2.95 0.86 19.85
N THR A 149 1.87 0.11 20.10
CA THR A 149 0.90 0.41 21.15
C THR A 149 1.44 0.32 22.57
N HIS A 150 2.58 -0.36 22.80
CA HIS A 150 3.24 -0.37 24.12
C HIS A 150 3.99 0.93 24.39
N SER A 151 4.38 1.65 23.33
CA SER A 151 5.01 2.97 23.41
C SER A 151 4.02 4.14 23.38
N GLY A 152 2.71 3.84 23.32
CA GLY A 152 1.64 4.83 23.28
C GLY A 152 1.24 5.28 21.87
N GLU A 153 1.76 4.63 20.83
CA GLU A 153 1.31 4.84 19.45
C GLU A 153 0.00 4.09 19.16
N ARG A 154 -0.69 4.48 18.10
CA ARG A 154 -1.83 3.74 17.55
C ARG A 154 -1.34 2.79 16.47
N GLU A 155 -2.08 1.72 16.17
CA GLU A 155 -1.68 0.77 15.11
C GLU A 155 -1.50 1.47 13.75
N ILE A 156 -2.30 2.51 13.48
CA ILE A 156 -2.21 3.32 12.26
C ILE A 156 -1.05 4.34 12.24
N ASP A 157 -0.29 4.50 13.33
CA ASP A 157 0.88 5.38 13.38
C ASP A 157 2.09 4.71 12.70
N ALA A 158 1.93 4.39 11.41
CA ALA A 158 2.87 3.60 10.61
C ALA A 158 3.17 4.27 9.25
N GLN A 159 3.27 5.60 9.27
CA GLN A 159 3.56 6.38 8.09
C GLN A 159 4.95 6.03 7.53
N THR A 160 5.09 6.15 6.22
CA THR A 160 6.34 5.89 5.48
C THR A 160 6.80 7.16 4.78
N TRP A 161 8.02 7.63 5.08
CA TRP A 161 8.63 8.76 4.38
C TRP A 161 8.82 8.46 2.89
N SER A 162 8.40 9.38 2.03
CA SER A 162 8.90 9.48 0.65
C SER A 162 10.04 10.49 0.56
N SER A 163 10.69 10.61 -0.60
CA SER A 163 11.62 11.69 -0.92
C SER A 163 10.95 12.98 -1.41
N THR A 164 9.62 13.03 -1.44
CA THR A 164 8.82 14.13 -2.02
C THR A 164 8.39 15.10 -0.93
N GLU A 165 9.15 16.19 -0.77
CA GLU A 165 8.81 17.29 0.13
C GLU A 165 7.65 18.11 -0.46
N TYR A 166 6.72 18.57 0.38
CA TYR A 166 5.70 19.52 -0.07
C TYR A 166 6.35 20.88 -0.28
N VAL A 167 6.03 21.51 -1.40
CA VAL A 167 6.62 22.82 -1.75
C VAL A 167 5.99 23.97 -0.95
N GLY A 168 4.74 23.82 -0.49
CA GLY A 168 4.08 24.78 0.39
C GLY A 168 4.26 24.46 1.88
N LYS A 169 3.48 25.13 2.72
CA LYS A 169 3.37 24.87 4.16
C LYS A 169 2.06 24.17 4.47
N THR A 170 2.07 23.28 5.44
CA THR A 170 0.81 22.80 6.05
C THR A 170 0.72 23.28 7.50
N MET A 171 -0.48 23.21 8.07
CA MET A 171 -0.77 23.57 9.45
C MET A 171 -0.18 24.94 9.83
N SER A 172 -0.31 25.89 8.90
CA SER A 172 0.24 27.26 8.89
C SER A 172 1.73 27.40 8.53
N ASN A 173 2.65 26.65 9.12
CA ASN A 173 4.09 26.91 8.93
C ASN A 173 4.98 25.66 8.91
N ASP A 174 4.38 24.47 8.90
CA ASP A 174 5.14 23.23 8.99
C ASP A 174 5.73 22.86 7.62
N ASP A 175 7.04 22.62 7.60
CA ASP A 175 7.68 21.94 6.48
C ASP A 175 7.29 20.46 6.52
N THR A 176 6.64 20.00 5.45
CA THR A 176 6.13 18.63 5.38
C THR A 176 6.73 17.82 4.25
N VAL A 177 6.72 16.51 4.44
CA VAL A 177 7.06 15.52 3.42
C VAL A 177 5.84 14.67 3.17
N PHE A 178 5.50 14.44 1.90
CA PHE A 178 4.45 13.48 1.59
C PHE A 178 4.90 12.09 2.01
N GLY A 179 4.04 11.38 2.72
CA GLY A 179 4.25 9.99 3.08
C GLY A 179 3.05 9.14 2.69
N VAL A 180 3.28 7.84 2.52
CA VAL A 180 2.21 6.84 2.39
C VAL A 180 2.05 6.13 3.72
N ASN A 181 0.81 5.84 4.11
CA ASN A 181 0.53 4.96 5.23
C ASN A 181 -0.19 3.71 4.73
N PHE A 182 0.52 2.60 4.64
CA PHE A 182 0.00 1.31 4.17
C PHE A 182 -0.90 0.61 5.20
N VAL A 183 -1.13 1.22 6.37
CA VAL A 183 -2.11 0.75 7.35
C VAL A 183 -3.45 1.45 7.16
N ASP A 184 -3.46 2.75 6.82
CA ASP A 184 -4.68 3.55 6.69
C ASP A 184 -5.01 3.99 5.25
N GLY A 185 -4.19 3.60 4.27
CA GLY A 185 -4.47 3.70 2.84
C GLY A 185 -4.32 5.09 2.22
N ARG A 186 -3.42 5.95 2.72
CA ARG A 186 -3.43 7.40 2.39
C ARG A 186 -2.08 8.04 2.08
N ILE A 187 -2.14 9.15 1.33
CA ILE A 187 -1.07 10.13 1.19
C ILE A 187 -1.40 11.41 1.96
N LYS A 188 -0.50 11.87 2.82
CA LYS A 188 -0.60 13.16 3.51
C LYS A 188 0.77 13.83 3.58
N GLY A 189 0.79 15.16 3.67
CA GLY A 189 1.95 15.94 4.08
C GLY A 189 2.16 15.83 5.58
N TYR A 190 3.26 15.19 5.99
CA TYR A 190 3.59 15.01 7.39
C TYR A 190 4.72 15.95 7.83
N PRO A 191 4.59 16.63 8.98
CA PRO A 191 5.58 17.59 9.45
C PRO A 191 6.89 16.90 9.83
N LYS A 192 8.01 17.48 9.40
CA LYS A 192 9.36 17.00 9.77
C LYS A 192 9.64 17.15 11.26
N TYR A 193 9.01 18.11 11.90
CA TYR A 193 9.21 18.45 13.31
C TYR A 193 7.88 18.48 14.06
N ASN A 194 7.90 18.13 15.34
CA ASN A 194 6.76 18.32 16.20
C ASN A 194 6.54 19.83 16.44
N PRO A 195 5.36 20.39 16.14
CA PRO A 195 5.14 21.84 16.23
C PRO A 195 5.17 22.39 17.67
N ARG A 196 5.13 21.52 18.69
CA ARG A 196 5.20 21.93 20.11
C ARG A 196 6.61 21.81 20.68
N THR A 197 7.31 20.71 20.40
CA THR A 197 8.63 20.44 21.00
C THR A 197 9.79 20.76 20.07
N ASN A 198 9.52 20.93 18.77
CA ASN A 198 10.50 21.06 17.70
C ASN A 198 11.41 19.84 17.52
N ASP A 199 11.09 18.71 18.15
CA ASP A 199 11.78 17.45 17.93
C ASP A 199 11.48 16.93 16.53
N ALA A 200 12.48 16.33 15.88
CA ALA A 200 12.28 15.72 14.57
C ALA A 200 11.37 14.49 14.70
N ASN A 201 10.28 14.47 13.93
CA ASN A 201 9.36 13.34 13.88
C ASN A 201 10.04 12.14 13.22
N LYS A 202 9.71 10.94 13.69
CA LYS A 202 10.19 9.68 13.15
C LYS A 202 9.06 8.93 12.46
N MET A 203 9.34 8.36 11.29
CA MET A 203 8.41 7.51 10.54
C MET A 203 9.18 6.33 9.95
N TYR A 204 8.46 5.32 9.49
CA TYR A 204 9.10 4.24 8.74
C TYR A 204 9.63 4.79 7.41
N PHE A 205 10.53 4.04 6.78
CA PHE A 205 11.03 4.32 5.45
C PHE A 205 11.30 2.99 4.74
N ARG A 206 11.18 2.98 3.42
CA ARG A 206 11.50 1.82 2.58
C ARG A 206 12.44 2.28 1.49
N LEU A 207 13.37 1.42 1.09
CA LEU A 207 14.32 1.73 0.02
C LEU A 207 13.86 1.17 -1.31
N VAL A 208 14.19 1.90 -2.38
CA VAL A 208 13.92 1.50 -3.76
C VAL A 208 15.17 1.68 -4.63
N ARG A 209 15.26 0.93 -5.71
CA ARG A 209 16.23 1.06 -6.80
C ARG A 209 15.58 0.64 -8.13
N GLY A 210 16.30 0.74 -9.24
CA GLY A 210 15.79 0.36 -10.57
C GLY A 210 15.21 1.54 -11.33
N ASN A 211 14.09 1.33 -12.04
CA ASN A 211 13.48 2.30 -12.96
C ASN A 211 13.49 3.74 -12.41
N THR A 212 14.29 4.62 -13.03
CA THR A 212 14.42 6.03 -12.60
C THR A 212 13.45 6.98 -13.33
N ASP A 213 12.70 6.45 -14.30
CA ASP A 213 11.70 7.20 -15.07
C ASP A 213 10.28 6.98 -14.57
N TYR A 214 10.07 6.01 -13.66
CA TYR A 214 8.78 5.83 -12.99
C TYR A 214 8.37 7.12 -12.28
N GLY A 215 7.15 7.60 -12.55
CA GLY A 215 6.67 8.87 -12.00
C GLY A 215 6.84 10.09 -12.93
N LYS A 216 7.58 9.95 -14.04
CA LYS A 216 7.77 11.02 -15.04
C LYS A 216 6.77 10.85 -16.18
N ASN A 217 5.90 11.83 -16.35
CA ASN A 217 4.93 11.86 -17.44
C ASN A 217 5.56 12.42 -18.73
N ASN A 218 4.93 12.13 -19.87
CA ASN A 218 5.27 12.70 -21.18
C ASN A 218 3.99 13.17 -21.89
N PHE A 219 3.50 14.34 -21.47
CA PHE A 219 2.22 14.88 -21.92
C PHE A 219 2.31 15.57 -23.29
N VAL A 220 1.30 15.33 -24.14
CA VAL A 220 1.11 15.95 -25.45
C VAL A 220 -0.34 16.39 -25.60
N ASP A 221 -0.56 17.67 -25.92
CA ASP A 221 -1.88 18.19 -26.26
C ASP A 221 -2.24 17.73 -27.68
N ASN A 222 -3.37 17.04 -27.81
CA ASN A 222 -3.83 16.52 -29.09
C ASN A 222 -4.61 17.58 -29.91
N GLY A 223 -4.91 18.74 -29.33
CA GLY A 223 -5.63 19.84 -30.00
C GLY A 223 -7.13 19.64 -30.15
N ASP A 224 -7.69 18.59 -29.55
CA ASP A 224 -9.10 18.19 -29.62
C ASP A 224 -9.80 18.15 -28.24
N GLY A 225 -9.16 18.74 -27.22
CA GLY A 225 -9.60 18.70 -25.84
C GLY A 225 -9.11 17.48 -25.05
N THR A 226 -8.18 16.70 -25.61
CA THR A 226 -7.52 15.58 -24.93
C THR A 226 -6.00 15.77 -24.83
N VAL A 227 -5.40 15.11 -23.84
CA VAL A 227 -3.94 15.10 -23.58
C VAL A 227 -3.48 13.65 -23.53
N SER A 228 -2.53 13.28 -24.39
CA SER A 228 -1.88 11.97 -24.34
C SER A 228 -0.72 12.00 -23.33
N ASP A 229 -0.56 10.96 -22.53
CA ASP A 229 0.64 10.70 -21.75
C ASP A 229 1.37 9.48 -22.31
N HIS A 230 2.43 9.70 -23.07
CA HIS A 230 3.20 8.62 -23.68
C HIS A 230 4.00 7.79 -22.66
N ALA A 231 4.22 8.30 -21.44
CA ALA A 231 4.92 7.55 -20.41
C ALA A 231 4.02 6.48 -19.79
N THR A 232 2.73 6.74 -19.64
CA THR A 232 1.73 5.83 -19.02
C THR A 232 0.84 5.11 -20.05
N GLU A 233 0.91 5.53 -21.33
CA GLU A 233 0.04 5.07 -22.43
C GLU A 233 -1.45 5.43 -22.21
N LEU A 234 -1.72 6.40 -21.34
CA LEU A 234 -3.06 6.92 -21.06
C LEU A 234 -3.36 8.16 -21.89
N MET A 235 -4.64 8.43 -22.11
CA MET A 235 -5.13 9.68 -22.65
C MET A 235 -6.16 10.27 -21.70
N TRP A 236 -6.09 11.58 -21.51
CA TRP A 236 -6.81 12.31 -20.49
C TRP A 236 -7.68 13.40 -21.10
N GLN A 237 -8.82 13.67 -20.47
CA GLN A 237 -9.59 14.87 -20.70
C GLN A 237 -8.76 16.11 -20.29
N GLN A 238 -8.66 17.13 -21.16
CA GLN A 238 -7.84 18.34 -20.89
C GLN A 238 -8.52 19.34 -19.95
N VAL A 239 -9.85 19.50 -20.02
CA VAL A 239 -10.64 20.40 -19.16
C VAL A 239 -11.48 19.56 -18.22
N ASP A 240 -11.45 19.82 -16.92
CA ASP A 240 -12.27 19.07 -15.96
C ASP A 240 -13.79 19.24 -16.16
N SER A 241 -14.57 18.60 -15.30
CA SER A 241 -16.03 18.61 -15.34
C SER A 241 -16.67 20.00 -15.17
N ASN A 242 -15.93 21.06 -14.82
CA ASN A 242 -16.40 22.42 -14.51
C ASN A 242 -17.34 22.55 -13.30
N ASN A 243 -17.82 21.45 -12.74
CA ASN A 243 -18.58 21.41 -11.49
C ASN A 243 -18.29 20.12 -10.72
N GLY A 244 -18.54 20.17 -9.41
CA GLY A 244 -18.52 18.99 -8.55
C GLY A 244 -19.65 18.03 -8.89
N LEU A 245 -19.38 16.74 -8.75
CA LEU A 245 -20.34 15.65 -8.93
C LEU A 245 -20.26 14.72 -7.72
N ASN A 246 -21.38 14.16 -7.27
CA ASN A 246 -21.31 13.00 -6.37
C ASN A 246 -20.71 11.79 -7.11
N TRP A 247 -20.28 10.78 -6.35
CA TRP A 247 -19.50 9.67 -6.92
C TRP A 247 -20.27 8.86 -7.98
N GLN A 248 -21.55 8.56 -7.74
CA GLN A 248 -22.38 7.85 -8.73
C GLN A 248 -22.54 8.67 -10.03
N ALA A 249 -22.74 9.98 -9.92
CA ALA A 249 -22.85 10.88 -11.06
C ALA A 249 -21.51 11.03 -11.81
N ALA A 250 -20.38 11.01 -11.11
CA ALA A 250 -19.05 11.00 -11.71
C ALA A 250 -18.79 9.76 -12.58
N LEU A 251 -19.17 8.58 -12.09
CA LEU A 251 -19.10 7.33 -12.88
C LEU A 251 -19.98 7.41 -14.13
N GLN A 252 -21.22 7.88 -13.98
CA GLN A 252 -22.15 8.06 -15.11
C GLN A 252 -21.64 9.08 -16.13
N HIS A 253 -21.07 10.19 -15.67
CA HIS A 253 -20.51 11.23 -16.53
C HIS A 253 -19.43 10.68 -17.45
N ALA A 254 -18.56 9.80 -16.92
CA ALA A 254 -17.53 9.14 -17.72
C ALA A 254 -18.12 8.31 -18.86
N GLN A 255 -19.12 7.47 -18.55
CA GLN A 255 -19.75 6.57 -19.52
C GLN A 255 -20.54 7.28 -20.63
N GLN A 256 -20.93 8.53 -20.40
CA GLN A 256 -21.69 9.34 -21.37
C GLN A 256 -20.79 10.24 -22.22
N SER A 257 -19.50 10.33 -21.90
CA SER A 257 -18.58 11.20 -22.63
C SER A 257 -18.31 10.69 -24.03
N THR A 258 -18.34 11.61 -25.00
CA THR A 258 -17.92 11.39 -26.39
C THR A 258 -16.75 12.30 -26.80
N LEU A 259 -16.03 12.85 -25.79
CA LEU A 259 -14.95 13.81 -25.97
C LEU A 259 -13.87 13.26 -26.93
N GLY A 260 -13.38 14.12 -27.84
CA GLY A 260 -12.39 13.73 -28.85
C GLY A 260 -12.90 12.69 -29.86
N GLY A 261 -14.19 12.39 -29.89
CA GLY A 261 -14.77 11.32 -30.72
C GLY A 261 -14.64 9.92 -30.11
N TYR A 262 -14.24 9.80 -28.84
CA TYR A 262 -14.06 8.53 -28.14
C TYR A 262 -15.19 8.26 -27.15
N ASN A 263 -15.57 6.99 -26.97
CA ASN A 263 -16.71 6.56 -26.16
C ASN A 263 -16.34 5.51 -25.08
N ASP A 264 -15.06 5.33 -24.83
CA ASP A 264 -14.46 4.41 -23.86
C ASP A 264 -13.85 5.17 -22.66
N TRP A 265 -14.35 6.38 -22.38
CA TRP A 265 -13.94 7.17 -21.23
C TRP A 265 -14.37 6.52 -19.92
N ARG A 266 -13.49 6.60 -18.92
CA ARG A 266 -13.74 6.12 -17.57
C ARG A 266 -13.25 7.12 -16.53
N LEU A 267 -13.77 6.99 -15.32
CA LEU A 267 -13.22 7.67 -14.15
C LEU A 267 -11.90 6.95 -13.79
N PRO A 268 -10.77 7.67 -13.65
CA PRO A 268 -9.49 7.04 -13.33
C PRO A 268 -9.54 6.36 -11.97
N ASN A 269 -8.83 5.24 -11.83
CA ASN A 269 -8.62 4.68 -10.50
C ASN A 269 -7.66 5.58 -9.69
N ALA A 270 -7.52 5.30 -8.39
CA ALA A 270 -6.74 6.14 -7.48
C ALA A 270 -5.27 6.31 -7.89
N LYS A 271 -4.65 5.27 -8.48
CA LYS A 271 -3.25 5.30 -8.92
C LYS A 271 -3.07 6.06 -10.23
N GLU A 272 -4.01 5.92 -11.16
CA GLU A 272 -4.02 6.71 -12.39
C GLU A 272 -4.22 8.19 -12.10
N LEU A 273 -5.17 8.55 -11.24
CA LEU A 273 -5.40 9.95 -10.89
C LEU A 273 -4.19 10.56 -10.17
N GLN A 274 -3.51 9.80 -9.32
CA GLN A 274 -2.28 10.25 -8.66
C GLN A 274 -1.12 10.42 -9.64
N SER A 275 -1.10 9.68 -10.75
CA SER A 275 0.00 9.73 -11.72
C SER A 275 0.17 11.08 -12.41
N ILE A 276 -0.90 11.88 -12.50
CA ILE A 276 -0.90 13.22 -13.09
C ILE A 276 -0.67 14.35 -12.07
N VAL A 277 -0.46 14.02 -10.80
CA VAL A 277 -0.10 15.03 -9.79
C VAL A 277 1.32 15.53 -10.05
N ASP A 278 1.49 16.85 -10.06
CA ASP A 278 2.78 17.52 -10.05
C ASP A 278 3.09 18.04 -8.65
N TYR A 279 3.86 17.26 -7.90
CA TYR A 279 4.25 17.58 -6.52
C TYR A 279 5.25 18.75 -6.41
N THR A 280 5.71 19.32 -7.53
CA THR A 280 6.54 20.53 -7.54
C THR A 280 5.71 21.82 -7.54
N ARG A 281 4.38 21.70 -7.55
CA ARG A 281 3.43 22.80 -7.70
C ARG A 281 2.44 22.81 -6.54
N SER A 282 2.00 24.00 -6.15
CA SER A 282 0.93 24.19 -5.17
C SER A 282 0.25 25.55 -5.35
N PRO A 283 -0.97 25.73 -4.80
CA PRO A 283 -1.62 27.04 -4.79
C PRO A 283 -0.74 28.12 -4.14
N GLU A 284 0.03 27.75 -3.11
CA GLU A 284 0.88 28.68 -2.37
C GLU A 284 2.14 29.12 -3.13
N THR A 285 2.82 28.18 -3.81
CA THR A 285 4.16 28.45 -4.37
C THR A 285 4.16 28.76 -5.86
N SER A 286 3.25 28.15 -6.61
CA SER A 286 3.16 28.31 -8.06
C SER A 286 1.88 28.99 -8.52
N ASN A 287 1.01 29.40 -7.59
CA ASN A 287 -0.32 29.96 -7.86
C ASN A 287 -1.13 29.10 -8.85
N SER A 288 -0.99 27.78 -8.74
CA SER A 288 -1.62 26.81 -9.63
C SER A 288 -2.06 25.56 -8.86
N ALA A 289 -2.95 24.77 -9.44
CA ALA A 289 -3.15 23.40 -9.01
C ALA A 289 -1.83 22.59 -9.08
N ALA A 290 -1.77 21.51 -8.28
CA ALA A 290 -0.68 20.53 -8.26
C ALA A 290 -0.74 19.57 -9.46
N ILE A 291 -0.71 20.11 -10.68
CA ILE A 291 -0.79 19.39 -11.96
C ILE A 291 -0.07 20.18 -13.05
N ASP A 292 0.36 19.49 -14.10
CA ASP A 292 0.97 20.12 -15.27
C ASP A 292 0.02 21.16 -15.91
N PRO A 293 0.51 22.38 -16.26
CA PRO A 293 -0.30 23.44 -16.87
C PRO A 293 -0.98 23.09 -18.21
N ILE A 294 -0.61 21.97 -18.85
CA ILE A 294 -1.31 21.45 -20.02
C ILE A 294 -2.79 21.11 -19.71
N PHE A 295 -3.09 20.79 -18.45
CA PHE A 295 -4.43 20.55 -17.96
C PHE A 295 -5.09 21.84 -17.50
N LYS A 296 -6.31 22.09 -17.97
CA LYS A 296 -7.13 23.22 -17.54
C LYS A 296 -7.94 22.80 -16.31
N VAL A 297 -7.77 23.53 -15.22
CA VAL A 297 -8.36 23.26 -13.91
C VAL A 297 -9.32 24.39 -13.56
N SER A 298 -10.51 24.02 -13.11
CA SER A 298 -11.50 24.98 -12.60
C SER A 298 -10.99 25.69 -11.35
N LEU A 299 -11.38 26.96 -11.20
CA LEU A 299 -11.18 27.72 -9.97
C LEU A 299 -12.41 27.59 -9.08
N ILE A 300 -12.19 27.44 -7.78
CA ILE A 300 -13.23 27.40 -6.77
C ILE A 300 -12.97 28.44 -5.69
N GLU A 301 -14.02 28.83 -4.97
CA GLU A 301 -13.87 29.43 -3.65
C GLU A 301 -13.91 28.29 -2.63
N ASN A 302 -12.85 28.15 -1.83
CA ASN A 302 -12.75 27.06 -0.85
C ASN A 302 -13.48 27.40 0.47
N GLU A 303 -13.47 26.46 1.41
CA GLU A 303 -14.14 26.57 2.71
C GLU A 303 -13.55 27.69 3.61
N GLY A 304 -12.41 28.27 3.22
CA GLY A 304 -11.81 29.45 3.87
C GLY A 304 -12.19 30.78 3.21
N GLY A 305 -12.98 30.78 2.13
CA GLY A 305 -13.29 31.98 1.33
C GLY A 305 -12.15 32.41 0.41
N GLU A 306 -11.19 31.52 0.13
CA GLU A 306 -10.04 31.80 -0.73
C GLU A 306 -10.22 31.16 -2.11
N GLN A 307 -9.65 31.78 -3.14
CA GLN A 307 -9.54 31.16 -4.45
C GLN A 307 -8.59 29.96 -4.38
N ASP A 308 -9.05 28.80 -4.85
CA ASP A 308 -8.32 27.53 -4.79
C ASP A 308 -8.71 26.64 -5.98
N TYR A 309 -8.25 25.39 -5.94
CA TYR A 309 -8.50 24.37 -6.95
C TYR A 309 -9.22 23.15 -6.35
N PRO A 310 -10.07 22.46 -7.12
CA PRO A 310 -10.91 21.40 -6.60
C PRO A 310 -10.16 20.11 -6.27
N TYR A 311 -10.86 19.21 -5.57
CA TYR A 311 -10.47 17.81 -5.45
C TYR A 311 -11.13 17.01 -6.55
N TYR A 312 -10.51 15.89 -6.92
CA TYR A 312 -10.97 15.05 -8.02
C TYR A 312 -11.29 13.64 -7.55
N TRP A 313 -12.44 13.13 -7.97
CA TRP A 313 -12.82 11.75 -7.72
C TRP A 313 -11.96 10.78 -8.51
N SER A 314 -11.63 9.67 -7.85
CA SER A 314 -11.27 8.43 -8.53
C SER A 314 -12.44 7.44 -8.49
N SER A 315 -12.32 6.37 -9.29
CA SER A 315 -13.25 5.24 -9.31
C SER A 315 -13.03 4.23 -8.17
N THR A 316 -12.04 4.46 -7.30
CA THR A 316 -11.63 3.54 -6.24
C THR A 316 -12.36 3.82 -4.93
N THR A 317 -12.91 2.77 -4.31
CA THR A 317 -13.48 2.84 -2.95
C THR A 317 -12.36 2.77 -1.90
N HIS A 318 -12.44 3.56 -0.84
CA HIS A 318 -11.50 3.51 0.28
C HIS A 318 -12.17 2.93 1.52
N LEU A 319 -11.74 1.74 1.94
CA LEU A 319 -12.40 0.98 2.99
C LEU A 319 -11.98 1.44 4.38
N ASP A 320 -12.75 2.36 4.96
CA ASP A 320 -12.51 2.90 6.30
C ASP A 320 -13.80 3.13 7.10
N GLY A 321 -13.70 2.81 8.39
CA GLY A 321 -14.63 3.28 9.40
C GLY A 321 -15.78 2.29 9.65
N PRO A 322 -16.91 2.78 10.20
CA PRO A 322 -18.03 1.91 10.58
C PRO A 322 -18.81 1.37 9.38
N VAL A 323 -18.78 2.08 8.25
CA VAL A 323 -19.34 1.66 6.95
C VAL A 323 -18.20 1.78 5.93
N PRO A 324 -17.33 0.76 5.83
CA PRO A 324 -16.09 0.83 5.04
C PRO A 324 -16.33 1.25 3.58
N GLU A 325 -17.43 0.80 2.99
CA GLU A 325 -17.76 0.98 1.58
C GLU A 325 -18.19 2.42 1.24
N ALA A 326 -18.42 3.26 2.26
CA ALA A 326 -19.02 4.58 2.08
C ALA A 326 -18.09 5.60 1.44
N GLY A 327 -16.77 5.43 1.57
CA GLY A 327 -15.77 6.36 1.08
C GLY A 327 -15.27 6.03 -0.33
N ALA A 328 -15.11 7.03 -1.18
CA ALA A 328 -14.34 6.93 -2.41
C ALA A 328 -13.05 7.76 -2.30
N VAL A 329 -12.00 7.35 -2.99
CA VAL A 329 -10.73 8.07 -3.00
C VAL A 329 -10.84 9.35 -3.82
N TYR A 330 -10.32 10.45 -3.29
CA TYR A 330 -10.06 11.68 -4.03
C TYR A 330 -8.58 12.07 -3.96
N ILE A 331 -8.14 12.86 -4.94
CA ILE A 331 -6.86 13.57 -4.91
C ILE A 331 -7.10 15.08 -4.84
N ALA A 332 -6.44 15.77 -3.91
CA ALA A 332 -6.53 17.21 -3.75
C ALA A 332 -5.55 17.92 -4.68
N PHE A 333 -6.02 18.55 -5.76
CA PHE A 333 -5.15 19.33 -6.65
C PHE A 333 -4.98 20.78 -6.16
N GLY A 334 -5.90 21.28 -5.33
CA GLY A 334 -5.74 22.47 -4.49
C GLY A 334 -5.27 22.14 -3.07
N LYS A 335 -5.39 23.10 -2.15
CA LYS A 335 -5.00 22.89 -0.73
C LYS A 335 -5.84 21.76 -0.11
N ALA A 336 -5.21 20.85 0.64
CA ALA A 336 -5.94 19.79 1.32
C ALA A 336 -6.39 20.28 2.70
N LEU A 337 -7.59 20.88 2.74
CA LEU A 337 -8.06 21.69 3.85
C LEU A 337 -8.57 20.91 5.06
N GLY A 338 -8.42 21.55 6.21
CA GLY A 338 -9.01 21.16 7.48
C GLY A 338 -9.18 22.35 8.42
N GLU A 339 -10.00 22.19 9.45
CA GLU A 339 -10.23 23.20 10.48
C GLU A 339 -9.44 22.88 11.75
N MET A 340 -8.43 23.70 12.05
CA MET A 340 -7.65 23.61 13.28
C MET A 340 -7.83 24.87 14.11
N ARG A 341 -8.32 24.71 15.34
CA ARG A 341 -8.55 25.81 16.31
C ARG A 341 -9.43 26.93 15.72
N GLY A 342 -10.48 26.56 14.99
CA GLY A 342 -11.44 27.49 14.37
C GLY A 342 -10.87 28.25 13.16
N LYS A 343 -9.81 27.73 12.53
CA LYS A 343 -9.23 28.29 11.31
C LYS A 343 -9.12 27.21 10.24
N THR A 344 -9.68 27.50 9.06
CA THR A 344 -9.45 26.70 7.85
C THR A 344 -8.03 26.93 7.36
N MET A 345 -7.31 25.85 7.10
CA MET A 345 -5.93 25.89 6.57
C MET A 345 -5.62 24.61 5.79
N ASP A 346 -4.56 24.65 4.98
CA ASP A 346 -4.01 23.45 4.36
C ASP A 346 -3.38 22.55 5.43
N VAL A 347 -3.92 21.34 5.64
CA VAL A 347 -3.46 20.41 6.68
C VAL A 347 -2.66 19.24 6.12
N HIS A 348 -2.84 18.90 4.84
CA HIS A 348 -2.15 17.76 4.21
C HIS A 348 -1.37 18.11 2.93
N GLY A 349 -1.50 19.30 2.37
CA GLY A 349 -0.81 19.74 1.15
C GLY A 349 -1.52 19.37 -0.15
N ALA A 350 -1.38 20.23 -1.17
CA ALA A 350 -1.81 19.93 -2.53
C ALA A 350 -1.04 18.74 -3.11
N GLY A 351 -1.76 17.73 -3.59
CA GLY A 351 -1.27 16.40 -3.97
C GLY A 351 -1.58 15.31 -2.95
N ALA A 352 -2.20 15.64 -1.81
CA ALA A 352 -2.68 14.65 -0.85
C ALA A 352 -3.79 13.77 -1.42
N GLN A 353 -3.83 12.53 -0.93
CA GLN A 353 -4.86 11.55 -1.27
C GLN A 353 -5.59 11.14 -0.01
N ARG A 354 -6.92 11.35 -0.01
CA ARG A 354 -7.79 10.92 1.07
C ARG A 354 -9.05 10.29 0.48
N SER A 355 -10.14 10.31 1.25
CA SER A 355 -11.41 9.74 0.85
C SER A 355 -12.54 10.58 1.42
N ASP A 356 -13.58 10.74 0.62
CA ASP A 356 -14.82 11.44 0.97
C ASP A 356 -15.99 10.47 0.83
N PRO A 357 -17.09 10.65 1.59
CA PRO A 357 -18.29 9.85 1.43
C PRO A 357 -18.91 10.05 0.05
N LYS A 358 -19.40 8.95 -0.55
CA LYS A 358 -20.00 8.95 -1.89
C LYS A 358 -21.34 9.70 -1.97
N THR A 359 -21.97 9.95 -0.82
CA THR A 359 -23.26 10.62 -0.64
C THR A 359 -23.35 11.25 0.74
N GLY A 360 -24.33 12.13 0.97
CA GLY A 360 -24.57 12.80 2.25
C GLY A 360 -24.36 14.30 2.15
N GLU A 361 -23.98 14.92 3.27
CA GLU A 361 -23.74 16.36 3.37
C GLU A 361 -22.27 16.65 3.71
N PRO A 362 -21.70 17.76 3.21
CA PRO A 362 -20.37 18.21 3.59
C PRO A 362 -20.23 18.42 5.11
N MET A 363 -19.05 18.12 5.65
CA MET A 363 -18.76 18.29 7.08
C MET A 363 -17.26 18.46 7.34
N SER A 364 -16.86 18.63 8.61
CA SER A 364 -15.47 18.56 9.03
C SER A 364 -15.27 17.42 10.05
N ARG A 365 -14.17 16.67 9.95
CA ARG A 365 -13.91 15.53 10.85
C ARG A 365 -12.43 15.28 11.11
N GLY A 366 -12.15 14.72 12.30
CA GLY A 366 -10.85 14.19 12.67
C GLY A 366 -9.96 15.20 13.41
N PRO A 367 -8.73 14.80 13.80
CA PRO A 367 -7.87 15.62 14.65
C PRO A 367 -7.44 16.95 14.02
N GLN A 368 -7.31 16.97 12.70
CA GLN A 368 -6.96 18.17 11.90
C GLN A 368 -8.21 18.86 11.31
N GLY A 369 -9.40 18.35 11.63
CA GLY A 369 -10.66 18.88 11.13
C GLY A 369 -10.79 18.83 9.62
N ASP A 370 -10.29 17.77 8.97
CA ASP A 370 -10.33 17.58 7.52
C ASP A 370 -11.71 17.95 6.96
N MET A 371 -11.70 18.77 5.91
CA MET A 371 -12.89 19.12 5.17
C MET A 371 -13.33 17.92 4.35
N ILE A 372 -14.54 17.45 4.64
CA ILE A 372 -15.19 16.33 3.99
C ILE A 372 -16.19 16.89 2.99
N ARG A 373 -15.97 16.59 1.71
CA ARG A 373 -16.87 16.95 0.62
C ARG A 373 -17.71 15.74 0.23
N VAL A 374 -18.73 15.98 -0.59
CA VAL A 374 -19.58 14.93 -1.19
C VAL A 374 -19.60 15.06 -2.71
N GLU A 375 -19.32 16.26 -3.19
CA GLU A 375 -19.16 16.57 -4.60
C GLU A 375 -17.70 16.92 -4.86
N ASN A 376 -17.05 16.15 -5.73
CA ASN A 376 -15.70 16.41 -6.20
C ASN A 376 -15.70 16.45 -7.73
N TYR A 377 -14.71 17.09 -8.31
CA TYR A 377 -14.60 17.29 -9.75
C TYR A 377 -14.12 15.99 -10.42
N VAL A 378 -14.23 15.94 -11.75
CA VAL A 378 -13.87 14.77 -12.53
C VAL A 378 -12.92 15.15 -13.66
N ARG A 379 -11.93 14.30 -13.89
CA ARG A 379 -11.08 14.31 -15.09
C ARG A 379 -11.05 12.89 -15.63
N LEU A 380 -11.61 12.72 -16.81
CA LEU A 380 -11.74 11.41 -17.44
C LEU A 380 -10.41 10.91 -17.99
N VAL A 381 -10.27 9.59 -18.02
CA VAL A 381 -9.13 8.88 -18.60
C VAL A 381 -9.62 7.80 -19.56
N ARG A 382 -8.78 7.44 -20.52
CA ARG A 382 -8.95 6.29 -21.40
C ARG A 382 -7.59 5.73 -21.82
N GLY A 383 -7.59 4.62 -22.55
CA GLY A 383 -6.36 3.94 -22.92
C GLY A 383 -5.74 3.18 -21.74
N GLY A 384 -4.45 2.83 -21.90
CA GLY A 384 -3.83 1.73 -21.15
C GLY A 384 -4.46 0.40 -21.56
N ASN A 385 -3.71 -0.69 -21.58
CA ASN A 385 -4.26 -2.00 -21.89
C ASN A 385 -5.25 -2.43 -20.78
N VAL A 386 -6.52 -2.05 -20.92
CA VAL A 386 -7.58 -2.28 -19.94
C VAL A 386 -8.44 -3.46 -20.37
N ASN A 387 -8.62 -4.42 -19.46
CA ASN A 387 -9.60 -5.48 -19.60
C ASN A 387 -10.86 -5.13 -18.80
N ILE A 388 -12.03 -5.28 -19.41
CA ILE A 388 -13.31 -5.15 -18.69
C ILE A 388 -13.51 -6.42 -17.88
N ALA A 389 -13.73 -6.27 -16.58
CA ALA A 389 -13.94 -7.41 -15.70
C ALA A 389 -15.32 -8.03 -15.91
N THR A 390 -15.42 -9.35 -15.75
CA THR A 390 -16.66 -10.11 -15.89
C THR A 390 -16.76 -11.19 -14.83
N GLY A 391 -17.98 -11.47 -14.36
CA GLY A 391 -18.23 -12.54 -13.38
C GLY A 391 -17.91 -12.14 -11.94
N GLU A 392 -17.89 -13.13 -11.06
CA GLU A 392 -17.48 -12.94 -9.66
C GLU A 392 -15.96 -12.85 -9.56
N LEU A 393 -15.47 -11.71 -9.08
CA LEU A 393 -14.06 -11.54 -8.75
C LEU A 393 -13.87 -11.74 -7.25
N THR A 394 -12.72 -12.26 -6.88
CA THR A 394 -12.34 -12.46 -5.48
C THR A 394 -11.15 -11.57 -5.13
N GLU A 395 -11.11 -11.10 -3.88
CA GLU A 395 -9.95 -10.41 -3.33
C GLU A 395 -9.30 -11.29 -2.28
N LEU A 396 -8.01 -11.54 -2.42
CA LEU A 396 -7.21 -12.16 -1.37
C LEU A 396 -6.84 -11.08 -0.36
N ARG A 397 -7.24 -11.27 0.90
CA ARG A 397 -6.89 -10.38 2.01
C ARG A 397 -6.44 -11.24 3.19
N SER A 398 -5.39 -10.80 3.88
CA SER A 398 -4.91 -11.42 5.12
C SER A 398 -4.98 -10.40 6.25
N GLU A 399 -5.55 -10.79 7.39
CA GLU A 399 -5.65 -9.89 8.54
C GLU A 399 -4.28 -9.66 9.16
N TYR A 400 -4.03 -8.45 9.67
CA TYR A 400 -2.77 -8.11 10.39
C TYR A 400 -2.47 -9.09 11.54
N GLY A 401 -3.51 -9.60 12.21
CA GLY A 401 -3.37 -10.58 13.29
C GLY A 401 -2.82 -11.93 12.81
N GLU A 402 -3.25 -12.38 11.62
CA GLU A 402 -2.74 -13.60 10.99
C GLU A 402 -1.34 -13.38 10.42
N ILE A 403 -1.08 -12.21 9.82
CA ILE A 403 0.23 -11.83 9.28
C ILE A 403 1.27 -11.79 10.40
N SER A 404 0.94 -11.23 11.58
CA SER A 404 1.84 -11.21 12.73
C SER A 404 2.16 -12.61 13.28
N LEU A 405 1.22 -13.54 13.19
CA LEU A 405 1.42 -14.94 13.56
C LEU A 405 2.23 -15.69 12.49
N VAL A 406 1.99 -15.41 11.20
CA VAL A 406 2.71 -16.00 10.07
C VAL A 406 4.12 -15.45 9.96
N GLN A 407 4.38 -14.17 10.20
CA GLN A 407 5.74 -13.60 10.25
C GLN A 407 6.53 -14.12 11.47
N LYS A 408 5.86 -14.36 12.61
CA LYS A 408 6.47 -15.09 13.74
C LYS A 408 6.71 -16.58 13.45
N ASN A 409 5.95 -17.17 12.53
CA ASN A 409 6.01 -18.60 12.17
C ASN A 409 6.67 -18.88 10.81
N SER A 410 7.06 -17.85 10.06
CA SER A 410 7.79 -17.96 8.80
C SER A 410 9.27 -18.01 9.14
N PRO A 411 9.99 -19.04 8.71
CA PRO A 411 11.40 -19.15 9.03
C PRO A 411 12.13 -18.01 8.29
N GLU A 412 12.62 -17.04 9.04
CA GLU A 412 13.82 -16.31 8.61
C GLU A 412 14.86 -17.35 8.23
N ILE A 413 15.23 -17.40 6.95
CA ILE A 413 16.43 -18.11 6.52
C ILE A 413 17.62 -17.26 6.97
N ASN A 414 17.90 -17.34 8.26
CA ASN A 414 19.21 -17.10 8.81
C ASN A 414 19.79 -18.47 9.19
N ALA A 415 21.06 -18.64 8.86
CA ALA A 415 21.82 -19.88 8.88
C ALA A 415 21.52 -20.77 10.09
N PHE A 416 21.33 -22.07 9.82
CA PHE A 416 21.50 -23.21 10.73
C PHE A 416 21.65 -22.87 12.22
N GLU A 417 20.57 -22.96 12.99
CA GLU A 417 20.65 -23.42 14.38
C GLU A 417 19.35 -24.14 14.76
N ALA A 418 19.50 -25.34 15.30
CA ALA A 418 18.43 -26.30 15.54
C ALA A 418 17.46 -25.81 16.62
N LYS A 419 16.17 -26.13 16.45
CA LYS A 419 15.11 -25.97 17.45
C LYS A 419 15.54 -26.60 18.79
N SER A 420 15.78 -25.77 19.80
CA SER A 420 15.71 -26.20 21.20
C SER A 420 14.29 -25.93 21.72
N THR A 421 13.42 -26.94 21.62
CA THR A 421 12.34 -27.07 22.59
C THR A 421 13.00 -27.36 23.94
N SER A 422 12.95 -26.41 24.86
CA SER A 422 13.56 -26.49 26.20
C SER A 422 13.03 -27.72 26.99
N ASN A 423 13.63 -28.88 26.78
CA ASN A 423 13.43 -30.07 27.59
C ASN A 423 14.49 -30.06 28.71
N LYS A 424 14.05 -29.89 29.97
CA LYS A 424 14.93 -29.82 31.16
C LYS A 424 15.84 -31.04 31.31
N PHE A 425 15.47 -32.18 30.75
CA PHE A 425 16.31 -33.39 30.74
C PHE A 425 17.44 -33.26 29.72
N ILE A 426 17.14 -32.84 28.50
CA ILE A 426 18.13 -32.62 27.44
C ILE A 426 19.13 -31.55 27.88
N ASN A 427 18.65 -30.39 28.31
CA ASN A 427 19.49 -29.28 28.79
C ASN A 427 20.40 -29.64 29.98
N ARG A 428 20.09 -30.71 30.71
CA ARG A 428 20.89 -31.15 31.86
C ARG A 428 22.04 -32.07 31.46
N PHE A 429 21.88 -32.83 30.38
CA PHE A 429 22.82 -33.88 30.01
C PHE A 429 23.53 -33.61 28.69
N ASP A 430 22.91 -32.90 27.74
CA ASP A 430 23.50 -32.44 26.48
C ASP A 430 24.66 -31.47 26.77
N LYS A 431 25.89 -31.96 26.65
CA LYS A 431 27.10 -31.18 26.95
C LYS A 431 27.66 -30.52 25.70
N ASN A 432 27.45 -31.14 24.55
CA ASN A 432 27.95 -30.64 23.27
C ASN A 432 26.95 -29.67 22.59
N SER A 433 25.77 -29.46 23.19
CA SER A 433 24.70 -28.56 22.75
C SER A 433 24.12 -28.93 21.38
N ASP A 434 24.05 -30.21 21.06
CA ASP A 434 23.51 -30.72 19.79
C ASP A 434 22.00 -31.02 19.81
N GLY A 435 21.34 -30.78 20.95
CA GLY A 435 19.89 -30.90 21.13
C GLY A 435 19.39 -32.31 21.46
N LYS A 436 20.29 -33.26 21.71
CA LYS A 436 20.00 -34.64 22.11
C LYS A 436 21.03 -35.09 23.15
N VAL A 437 20.85 -36.28 23.72
CA VAL A 437 21.80 -36.81 24.74
C VAL A 437 22.40 -38.11 24.23
N GLU A 438 23.71 -38.13 24.04
CA GLU A 438 24.44 -39.37 23.73
C GLU A 438 24.78 -40.19 24.99
N LEU A 439 25.12 -41.47 24.80
CA LEU A 439 25.42 -42.37 25.93
C LEU A 439 26.56 -41.87 26.83
N SER A 440 27.57 -41.21 26.26
CA SER A 440 28.71 -40.60 26.97
C SER A 440 28.29 -39.44 27.88
N GLU A 441 27.20 -38.77 27.55
CA GLU A 441 26.65 -37.64 28.28
C GLU A 441 25.73 -38.06 29.44
N PHE A 442 25.16 -39.26 29.34
CA PHE A 442 24.18 -39.77 30.29
C PHE A 442 24.79 -40.56 31.45
N LYS A 443 24.92 -39.91 32.61
CA LYS A 443 25.61 -40.46 33.80
C LYS A 443 24.93 -41.65 34.50
N ALA A 444 23.70 -42.02 34.15
CA ALA A 444 22.92 -43.04 34.86
C ALA A 444 23.06 -44.49 34.32
N GLY A 445 23.98 -44.71 33.37
CA GLY A 445 24.37 -46.03 32.88
C GLY A 445 23.56 -46.54 31.66
N LYS A 446 24.16 -47.45 30.89
CA LYS A 446 23.68 -47.92 29.57
C LYS A 446 22.27 -48.53 29.59
N GLN A 447 21.91 -49.26 30.64
CA GLN A 447 20.58 -49.89 30.74
C GLN A 447 19.45 -48.85 30.83
N ARG A 448 19.65 -47.73 31.53
CA ARG A 448 18.66 -46.65 31.58
C ARG A 448 18.65 -45.82 30.30
N PHE A 449 19.79 -45.70 29.65
CA PHE A 449 19.88 -45.01 28.37
C PHE A 449 19.02 -45.71 27.31
N SER A 450 19.20 -47.03 27.12
CA SER A 450 18.40 -47.84 26.20
C SER A 450 16.93 -47.94 26.56
N HIS A 451 16.52 -47.53 27.77
CA HIS A 451 15.11 -47.45 28.12
C HIS A 451 14.44 -46.17 27.58
N PHE A 452 15.22 -45.10 27.38
CA PHE A 452 14.73 -43.83 26.85
C PHE A 452 14.95 -43.70 25.35
N ASP A 453 16.05 -44.22 24.81
CA ASP A 453 16.30 -44.36 23.37
C ASP A 453 15.32 -45.39 22.77
N LYS A 454 14.13 -44.93 22.38
CA LYS A 454 13.01 -45.79 21.95
C LYS A 454 13.20 -46.25 20.51
N ASN A 455 13.84 -45.43 19.70
CA ASN A 455 14.11 -45.72 18.30
C ASN A 455 15.44 -46.48 18.08
N ASN A 456 16.25 -46.68 19.14
CA ASN A 456 17.56 -47.33 19.16
C ASN A 456 18.59 -46.67 18.22
N ASP A 457 18.54 -45.34 18.10
CA ASP A 457 19.47 -44.58 17.26
C ASP A 457 20.76 -44.19 17.98
N GLY A 458 20.89 -44.52 19.26
CA GLY A 458 22.05 -44.23 20.09
C GLY A 458 22.01 -42.85 20.76
N TYR A 459 20.91 -42.11 20.64
CA TYR A 459 20.66 -40.82 21.26
C TYR A 459 19.31 -40.81 22.00
N ILE A 460 19.16 -39.93 22.99
CA ILE A 460 17.85 -39.62 23.58
C ILE A 460 17.44 -38.25 23.06
N SER A 461 16.43 -38.23 22.20
CA SER A 461 15.83 -37.01 21.67
C SER A 461 14.85 -36.34 22.66
N PRO A 462 14.46 -35.07 22.47
CA PRO A 462 13.49 -34.39 23.34
C PRO A 462 12.14 -35.11 23.50
N ASP A 463 11.70 -35.88 22.51
CA ASP A 463 10.44 -36.64 22.52
C ASP A 463 10.56 -37.99 23.24
N GLU A 464 11.78 -38.46 23.45
CA GLU A 464 12.14 -39.67 24.18
C GLU A 464 12.46 -39.40 25.64
N ALA A 465 12.91 -38.18 25.93
CA ALA A 465 13.29 -37.73 27.25
C ALA A 465 12.11 -37.73 28.24
N PRO A 466 12.33 -38.18 29.48
CA PRO A 466 11.28 -38.24 30.49
C PRO A 466 10.80 -36.83 30.89
N SER A 467 9.48 -36.64 30.92
CA SER A 467 8.84 -35.36 31.25
C SER A 467 8.66 -35.08 32.75
N GLY A 468 9.23 -35.90 33.64
CA GLY A 468 9.15 -35.67 35.09
C GLY A 468 9.89 -36.72 35.93
N PRO A 469 10.14 -36.47 37.23
CA PRO A 469 10.78 -37.43 38.12
C PRO A 469 9.91 -38.69 38.28
N PRO A 470 10.51 -39.88 38.47
CA PRO A 470 9.75 -41.13 38.55
C PRO A 470 8.76 -41.08 39.72
N LYS A 471 7.52 -41.53 39.48
CA LYS A 471 6.54 -41.75 40.55
C LYS A 471 7.13 -42.78 41.52
N LYS A 472 7.30 -42.39 42.79
CA LYS A 472 7.68 -43.33 43.85
C LYS A 472 6.56 -44.35 44.04
N SER A 473 6.77 -45.59 43.59
CA SER A 473 5.98 -46.73 44.07
C SER A 473 6.52 -47.15 45.44
N ARG A 474 5.62 -47.26 46.42
CA ARG A 474 5.86 -48.05 47.64
C ARG A 474 5.79 -49.53 47.31
#